data_AF-A0A7V9R1Y8-F1
#
_entry.id   AF-A0A7V9R1Y8-F1
#
_cell.length_a   1.000
_cell.length_b   1.000
_cell.length_c   1.000
_cell.angle_alpha   90.00
_cell.angle_beta   90.00
_cell.angle_gamma   90.00
#
_symmetry.space_group_name_H-M   'P 1'
#
loop_
_entity.id
_entity.type
_entity.pdbx_description
1 polymer ?
#
loop_
_entity_poly.entity_id
_entity_poly.type
_entity_poly.pdbx_seq_one_letter_code
_entity_poly.pdbx_strand_id
1 'polypeptide(L)'
;MFDVGLPEMLVLAILAIFVFGPDKLPDVARQAGRMLRQARTMLTNARSQLSDEFGPEIASMDLRDLSPRALVKKHLLDDLEEDDEPPQRPGHRPLELDEAAPYDEEAT
;
A
#
# COMPACT_ATOMS: atom_id res chain seq x y z
N MET A 1 17.08 5.27 5.36
CA MET A 1 18.53 5.39 5.09
C MET A 1 19.00 4.17 4.30
N PHE A 2 18.71 4.22 3.00
CA PHE A 2 19.24 3.41 1.90
C PHE A 2 18.90 4.24 0.66
N ASP A 3 19.78 5.17 0.30
CA ASP A 3 19.61 5.96 -0.90
C ASP A 3 20.16 5.10 -2.06
N VAL A 4 19.28 4.34 -2.71
CA VAL A 4 19.66 3.50 -3.85
C VAL A 4 19.58 4.35 -5.10
N GLY A 5 20.66 5.04 -5.39
CA GLY A 5 20.85 5.82 -6.60
C GLY A 5 21.39 4.97 -7.75
N LEU A 6 21.60 5.64 -8.90
CA LEU A 6 22.28 5.04 -10.05
C LEU A 6 23.69 4.51 -9.71
N PRO A 7 24.52 5.20 -8.90
CA PRO A 7 25.85 4.70 -8.53
C PRO A 7 25.80 3.38 -7.76
N GLU A 8 24.90 3.26 -6.78
CA GLU A 8 24.74 2.06 -5.95
C GLU A 8 24.24 0.88 -6.80
N MET A 9 23.33 1.13 -7.73
CA MET A 9 22.87 0.11 -8.69
C MET A 9 24.00 -0.42 -9.58
N LEU A 10 24.94 0.44 -9.99
CA LEU A 10 26.11 0.02 -10.77
C LEU A 10 27.03 -0.89 -9.95
N VAL A 11 27.28 -0.55 -8.68
CA VAL A 11 28.09 -1.37 -7.77
C VAL A 11 27.45 -2.75 -7.58
N LEU A 12 26.12 -2.80 -7.37
CA LEU A 12 25.38 -4.05 -7.26
C LEU A 12 25.43 -4.88 -8.55
N ALA A 13 25.35 -4.24 -9.72
CA ALA A 13 25.47 -4.93 -11.01
C ALA A 13 26.85 -5.56 -11.18
N ILE A 14 27.92 -4.84 -10.84
CA ILE A 14 29.29 -5.38 -10.87
C ILE A 14 29.44 -6.55 -9.90
N LEU A 15 28.91 -6.43 -8.68
CA LEU A 15 28.93 -7.50 -7.69
C LEU A 15 28.19 -8.75 -8.20
N ALA A 16 27.01 -8.57 -8.80
CA ALA A 16 26.26 -9.67 -9.39
C ALA A 16 27.04 -10.35 -10.52
N ILE A 17 27.71 -9.58 -11.38
CA ILE A 17 28.59 -10.11 -12.44
C ILE A 17 29.74 -10.90 -11.83
N PHE A 18 30.34 -10.44 -10.74
CA PHE A 18 31.44 -11.15 -10.09
C PHE A 18 30.99 -12.47 -9.46
N VAL A 19 29.83 -12.49 -8.81
CA VAL A 19 29.30 -13.68 -8.11
C VAL A 19 28.79 -14.73 -9.11
N PHE A 20 28.01 -14.32 -10.10
CA PHE A 20 27.36 -15.24 -11.04
C PHE A 20 28.17 -15.45 -12.33
N GLY A 21 28.99 -14.48 -12.73
CA GLY A 21 29.66 -14.41 -14.02
C GLY A 21 28.84 -13.64 -15.06
N PRO A 22 29.48 -12.87 -15.95
CA PRO A 22 28.80 -12.06 -16.97
C PRO A 22 28.01 -12.93 -17.97
N ASP A 23 28.47 -14.14 -18.24
CA ASP A 23 27.83 -15.06 -19.18
C ASP A 23 26.60 -15.74 -18.59
N LYS A 24 26.54 -15.94 -17.26
CA LYS A 24 25.45 -16.66 -16.59
C LYS A 24 24.31 -15.75 -16.15
N LEU A 25 24.61 -14.50 -15.82
CA LEU A 25 23.61 -13.48 -15.46
C LEU A 25 22.43 -13.38 -16.43
N PRO A 26 22.63 -13.27 -17.77
CA PRO A 26 21.51 -13.17 -18.70
C PRO A 26 20.64 -14.43 -18.71
N ASP A 27 21.23 -15.61 -18.53
CA ASP A 27 20.49 -16.86 -18.48
C ASP A 27 19.66 -16.99 -17.20
N VAL A 28 20.21 -16.60 -16.05
CA VAL A 28 19.49 -16.54 -14.77
C VAL A 28 18.33 -15.53 -14.85
N ALA A 29 18.57 -14.34 -15.40
CA ALA A 29 17.53 -13.33 -15.59
C ALA A 29 16.40 -13.82 -16.52
N ARG A 30 16.74 -14.50 -17.62
CA ARG A 30 15.76 -15.13 -18.52
C ARG A 30 14.96 -16.23 -17.81
N GLN A 31 15.59 -17.03 -16.97
CA GLN A 31 14.90 -18.07 -16.20
C GLN A 31 13.94 -17.46 -15.19
N ALA A 32 14.41 -16.50 -14.38
CA ALA A 32 13.58 -15.77 -13.42
C ALA A 32 12.40 -15.06 -14.11
N GLY A 33 12.64 -14.42 -15.26
CA GLY A 33 11.58 -13.78 -16.05
C GLY A 33 10.54 -14.77 -16.57
N ARG A 34 10.95 -15.95 -17.03
CA ARG A 34 10.03 -17.02 -17.43
C ARG A 34 9.19 -17.53 -16.25
N MET A 35 9.82 -17.76 -15.09
CA MET A 35 9.13 -18.18 -13.88
C MET A 35 8.11 -17.13 -13.42
N LEU A 36 8.50 -15.86 -13.42
CA LEU A 36 7.61 -14.76 -13.05
C LEU A 36 6.42 -14.63 -14.01
N ARG A 37 6.66 -14.80 -15.32
CA ARG A 37 5.58 -14.80 -16.31
C ARG A 37 4.61 -15.95 -16.08
N GLN A 38 5.11 -17.15 -15.83
CA GLN A 38 4.30 -18.31 -15.53
C GLN A 38 3.48 -18.12 -14.25
N ALA A 39 4.11 -17.62 -13.18
CA ALA A 39 3.43 -17.28 -11.94
C ALA A 39 2.32 -16.24 -12.16
N ARG A 40 2.60 -15.18 -12.94
CA ARG A 40 1.60 -14.16 -13.29
C ARG A 40 0.42 -14.79 -14.04
N THR A 41 0.68 -15.64 -15.03
CA THR A 41 -0.37 -16.34 -15.77
C THR A 41 -1.21 -17.23 -14.86
N MET A 42 -0.58 -17.99 -13.96
CA MET A 42 -1.29 -18.82 -12.97
C MET A 42 -2.18 -17.98 -12.06
N LEU A 43 -1.67 -16.86 -11.53
CA LEU A 43 -2.43 -15.93 -10.69
C LEU A 43 -3.62 -15.34 -11.45
N THR A 44 -3.42 -14.90 -12.70
CA THR A 44 -4.51 -14.37 -13.54
C THR A 44 -5.58 -15.42 -13.82
N ASN A 45 -5.18 -16.66 -14.14
CA ASN A 45 -6.11 -17.75 -14.42
C ASN A 45 -6.89 -18.15 -13.16
N ALA A 46 -6.23 -18.22 -12.00
CA ALA A 46 -6.89 -18.50 -10.73
C ALA A 46 -7.90 -17.40 -10.37
N ARG A 47 -7.52 -16.12 -10.56
CA ARG A 47 -8.42 -14.97 -10.37
C ARG A 47 -9.64 -15.06 -11.31
N SER A 48 -9.44 -15.45 -12.57
CA SER A 48 -10.54 -15.62 -13.54
C SER A 48 -11.52 -16.68 -13.07
N GLN A 49 -11.04 -17.88 -12.73
CA GLN A 49 -11.89 -18.98 -12.25
C GLN A 49 -12.69 -18.58 -11.00
N LEU A 50 -12.06 -17.91 -10.05
CA LEU A 50 -12.74 -17.44 -8.84
C LEU A 50 -13.77 -16.34 -9.12
N SER A 51 -13.54 -15.51 -10.15
CA SER A 51 -14.49 -14.48 -10.58
C SER A 51 -15.69 -15.07 -11.32
N ASP A 52 -15.47 -16.16 -12.05
CA ASP A 52 -16.51 -16.88 -12.79
C ASP A 52 -17.44 -17.67 -11.84
N GLU A 53 -16.91 -18.22 -10.74
CA GLU A 53 -17.66 -19.02 -9.77
C GLU A 53 -18.41 -18.20 -8.71
N PHE A 54 -17.83 -17.10 -8.23
CA PHE A 54 -18.40 -16.30 -7.13
C PHE A 54 -18.98 -14.95 -7.58
N GLY A 55 -19.02 -14.70 -8.90
CA GLY A 55 -19.49 -13.46 -9.47
C GLY A 55 -18.56 -12.25 -9.23
N PRO A 56 -18.94 -11.05 -9.70
CA PRO A 56 -18.11 -9.85 -9.63
C PRO A 56 -17.81 -9.35 -8.19
N GLU A 57 -18.44 -9.93 -7.16
CA GLU A 57 -18.26 -9.58 -5.74
C GLU A 57 -16.88 -9.95 -5.18
N ILE A 58 -16.20 -10.99 -5.70
CA ILE A 58 -14.78 -11.27 -5.38
C ILE A 58 -13.84 -10.64 -6.41
N ALA A 59 -14.30 -10.48 -7.65
CA ALA A 59 -13.54 -9.82 -8.71
C ALA A 59 -13.26 -8.33 -8.41
N SER A 60 -14.13 -7.69 -7.61
CA SER A 60 -14.01 -6.30 -7.16
C SER A 60 -13.24 -6.11 -5.86
N MET A 61 -12.83 -7.20 -5.17
CA MET A 61 -11.86 -7.11 -4.08
C MET A 61 -10.52 -6.68 -4.69
N ASP A 62 -10.32 -5.37 -4.69
CA ASP A 62 -9.42 -4.65 -5.58
C ASP A 62 -7.97 -5.02 -5.27
N LEU A 63 -7.21 -5.41 -6.30
CA LEU A 63 -5.77 -5.72 -6.19
C LEU A 63 -4.97 -4.54 -5.59
N ARG A 64 -5.55 -3.35 -5.59
CA ARG A 64 -5.01 -2.13 -4.97
C ARG A 64 -4.82 -2.30 -3.47
N ASP A 65 -5.71 -2.99 -2.77
CA ASP A 65 -5.57 -3.29 -1.33
C ASP A 65 -4.58 -4.45 -1.04
N LEU A 66 -4.27 -5.28 -2.04
CA LEU A 66 -3.25 -6.32 -1.94
C LEU A 66 -1.87 -5.88 -2.43
N SER A 67 -1.70 -4.61 -2.84
CA SER A 67 -0.36 -4.11 -3.16
C SER A 67 0.42 -3.92 -1.86
N PRO A 68 1.66 -4.44 -1.74
CA PRO A 68 2.43 -4.34 -0.50
C PRO A 68 2.61 -2.88 -0.07
N ARG A 69 2.69 -1.94 -1.03
CA ARG A 69 2.70 -0.49 -0.74
C ARG A 69 1.38 0.02 -0.16
N ALA A 70 0.23 -0.44 -0.63
CA ALA A 70 -1.06 -0.02 -0.07
C ALA A 70 -1.34 -0.67 1.28
N LEU A 71 -0.91 -1.92 1.49
CA LEU A 71 -1.03 -2.63 2.76
C LEU A 71 -0.12 -2.01 3.84
N VAL A 72 1.11 -1.67 3.46
CA VAL A 72 2.05 -0.90 4.29
C VAL A 72 1.52 0.52 4.51
N LYS A 73 0.98 1.19 3.49
CA LYS A 73 0.35 2.51 3.65
C LYS A 73 -0.81 2.44 4.63
N LYS A 74 -1.72 1.48 4.49
CA LYS A 74 -2.89 1.34 5.37
C LYS A 74 -2.47 0.99 6.80
N HIS A 75 -1.58 0.03 7.00
CA HIS A 75 -1.16 -0.37 8.35
C HIS A 75 -0.09 0.51 9.01
N LEU A 76 0.68 1.31 8.26
CA LEU A 76 1.59 2.30 8.87
C LEU A 76 1.01 3.70 8.96
N LEU A 77 0.07 4.12 8.10
CA LEU A 77 -0.56 5.43 8.24
C LEU A 77 -1.71 5.42 9.25
N ASP A 78 -2.50 4.34 9.39
CA ASP A 78 -3.45 4.23 10.52
C ASP A 78 -2.71 4.36 11.87
N ASP A 79 -1.59 3.64 12.05
CA ASP A 79 -0.78 3.70 13.29
C ASP A 79 -0.16 5.09 13.55
N LEU A 80 0.04 5.91 12.51
CA LEU A 80 0.58 7.27 12.65
C LEU A 80 -0.52 8.33 12.79
N GLU A 81 -1.73 8.06 12.28
CA GLU A 81 -2.89 8.94 12.40
C GLU A 81 -3.60 8.75 13.76
N GLU A 82 -3.49 7.57 14.41
CA GLU A 82 -4.05 7.33 15.77
C GLU A 82 -3.35 8.13 16.88
N ASP A 83 -2.09 8.56 16.69
CA ASP A 83 -1.32 9.30 17.70
C ASP A 83 -1.53 10.83 17.65
N ASP A 84 -2.23 11.36 16.64
CA ASP A 84 -2.40 12.81 16.40
C ASP A 84 -3.86 13.31 16.49
N GLU A 85 -4.79 12.53 17.04
CA GLU A 85 -6.14 13.04 17.34
C GLU A 85 -6.20 13.64 18.77
N PRO A 86 -6.25 14.99 18.93
CA PRO A 86 -6.40 15.58 20.24
C PRO A 86 -7.76 15.15 20.84
N PRO A 87 -7.82 14.79 22.14
CA PRO A 87 -9.03 14.24 22.75
C PRO A 87 -10.22 15.20 22.59
N GLN A 88 -11.19 14.79 21.79
CA GLN A 88 -12.43 15.54 21.55
C GLN A 88 -13.26 15.56 22.84
N ARG A 89 -13.32 16.71 23.51
CA ARG A 89 -14.19 16.92 24.68
C ARG A 89 -15.65 16.91 24.23
N PRO A 90 -16.51 16.03 24.75
CA PRO A 90 -17.92 16.01 24.36
C PRO A 90 -18.59 17.28 24.88
N GLY A 91 -19.11 18.11 23.96
CA GLY A 91 -19.98 19.24 24.32
C GLY A 91 -19.70 20.59 23.66
N HIS A 92 -18.66 20.73 22.83
CA HIS A 92 -18.45 21.99 22.10
C HIS A 92 -18.74 21.81 20.62
N ARG A 93 -20.01 21.86 20.25
CA ARG A 93 -20.38 22.23 18.89
C ARG A 93 -20.01 23.72 18.73
N PRO A 94 -19.22 24.10 17.71
CA PRO A 94 -19.02 25.51 17.39
C PRO A 94 -20.38 26.16 17.10
N LEU A 95 -20.69 27.28 17.76
CA LEU A 95 -21.91 28.03 17.48
C LEU A 95 -21.88 28.49 16.02
N GLU A 96 -22.97 28.27 15.28
CA GLU A 96 -23.07 28.81 13.93
C GLU A 96 -23.20 30.34 13.98
N LEU A 97 -22.78 31.05 12.93
CA LEU A 97 -22.63 32.52 12.94
C LEU A 97 -23.93 33.28 13.26
N ASP A 98 -25.08 32.63 13.07
CA ASP A 98 -26.43 33.15 13.34
C ASP A 98 -27.11 32.50 14.56
N GLU A 99 -26.37 31.69 15.34
CA GLU A 99 -26.87 31.04 16.57
C GLU A 99 -26.45 31.86 17.80
N ALA A 100 -27.44 32.39 18.53
CA ALA A 100 -27.18 33.07 19.79
C ALA A 100 -26.68 32.07 20.83
N ALA A 101 -25.62 32.43 21.56
CA ALA A 101 -25.11 31.60 22.64
C ALA A 101 -26.24 31.37 23.66
N PRO A 102 -26.47 30.12 24.11
CA PRO A 102 -27.51 29.83 25.09
C PRO A 102 -27.23 30.63 26.36
N TYR A 103 -28.13 31.55 26.68
CA TYR A 103 -28.11 32.34 27.90
C TYR A 103 -29.24 31.87 28.81
N ASP A 104 -28.94 31.74 30.09
CA ASP A 104 -29.90 31.33 31.11
C ASP A 104 -30.63 32.58 31.64
N GLU A 105 -31.93 32.68 31.39
CA GLU A 105 -32.76 33.80 31.86
C GLU A 105 -33.06 33.73 33.37
N GLU A 106 -32.77 32.60 34.02
CA GLU A 106 -32.97 32.42 35.47
C GLU A 106 -31.73 32.80 36.30
N ALA A 107 -30.66 33.28 35.67
CA ALA A 107 -29.48 33.80 36.38
C ALA A 107 -29.76 35.21 36.97
N THR A 108 -30.22 35.27 38.22
CA THR A 108 -30.27 36.47 39.08
C THR A 108 -29.37 36.31 40.31
#